data_AF-W7WBF8-F1
#
_entry.id   AF-W7WBF8-F1
#
_cell.length_a   1.000
_cell.length_b   1.000
_cell.length_c   1.000
_cell.angle_alpha   90.00
_cell.angle_beta   90.00
_cell.angle_gamma   90.00
#
_symmetry.space_group_name_H-M   'P 1'
#
loop_
_entity.id
_entity.type
_entity.pdbx_description
1 polymer ?
#
loop_
_entity_poly.entity_id
_entity_poly.type
_entity_poly.pdbx_seq_one_letter_code
_entity_poly.pdbx_strand_id
1 'polypeptide(L)' 'MTLNAVPSHPGSLCYVLKLHRDSRPAQGLIAGLIEHVATGESVPFDDAAQLVAALLAHAATDAAQSCHQTRGEPS' A
#
# COMPACT_ATOMS: atom_id res chain seq x y z
N MET A 1 19.16 13.18 -15.34
CA MET A 1 18.44 13.20 -14.04
C MET A 1 18.63 11.83 -13.41
N THR A 2 19.27 11.76 -12.26
CA THR A 2 19.54 10.49 -11.57
C THR A 2 18.39 10.25 -10.61
N LEU A 3 17.52 9.29 -10.93
CA LEU A 3 16.43 8.88 -10.05
C LEU A 3 17.07 8.24 -8.81
N ASN A 4 16.86 8.81 -7.62
CA ASN A 4 17.31 8.17 -6.39
C ASN A 4 16.56 6.85 -6.25
N ALA A 5 17.29 5.74 -6.32
CA ALA A 5 16.74 4.39 -6.23
C ALA A 5 16.16 4.08 -4.83
N VAL A 6 16.54 4.87 -3.82
CA VAL A 6 16.06 4.75 -2.44
C VAL A 6 15.18 5.96 -2.13
N PRO A 7 13.85 5.82 -2.07
CA PRO A 7 12.97 6.92 -1.69
C PRO A 7 13.32 7.38 -0.26
N SER A 8 13.48 8.69 -0.08
CA SER A 8 13.81 9.32 1.21
C SER A 8 12.65 9.32 2.22
N HIS A 9 11.53 8.69 1.87
CA HIS A 9 10.38 8.46 2.72
C HIS A 9 10.13 6.95 2.79
N PRO A 10 9.75 6.39 3.95
CA PRO A 10 9.49 4.96 4.07
C PRO A 10 8.40 4.59 3.06
N GLY A 11 8.81 3.90 1.99
CA GLY A 11 7.92 3.50 0.89
C GLY A 11 6.91 2.44 1.29
N SER A 12 7.00 1.92 2.52
CA SER A 12 6.18 0.81 3.04
C SER A 12 4.70 1.15 3.26
N LEU A 13 4.32 2.42 3.13
CA LEU A 13 2.93 2.86 3.16
C LEU A 13 2.58 3.73 1.94
N CYS A 14 3.35 3.57 0.85
CA CYS A 14 3.07 4.21 -0.41
C CYS A 14 2.29 3.25 -1.33
N TYR A 15 1.18 3.75 -1.87
CA TYR A 15 0.29 2.96 -2.71
C TYR A 15 -0.09 3.71 -3.98
N VAL A 16 -0.31 2.97 -5.06
CA VAL A 16 -0.96 3.46 -6.27
C VAL A 16 -2.39 2.94 -6.30
N LEU A 17 -3.35 3.85 -6.42
CA LEU A 17 -4.76 3.52 -6.58
C LEU A 17 -5.14 3.62 -8.06
N LYS A 18 -5.58 2.51 -8.65
CA LYS A 18 -6.06 2.43 -10.03
C LYS A 18 -7.55 2.19 -10.01
N LEU A 19 -8.33 3.15 -10.50
CA LEU A 19 -9.79 3.03 -10.55
C LEU A 19 -10.25 2.45 -11.87
N HIS A 20 -11.27 1.59 -11.83
CA HIS A 20 -11.99 1.19 -13.03
C HIS A 20 -12.64 2.42 -13.69
N ARG A 21 -12.72 2.43 -15.02
CA ARG A 21 -13.28 3.54 -15.80
C ARG A 21 -14.68 3.95 -15.35
N ASP A 22 -15.46 2.98 -14.90
CA ASP A 22 -16.85 3.19 -14.49
C ASP A 22 -17.02 3.55 -13.01
N SER A 23 -15.91 3.71 -12.27
CA SER A 23 -15.96 4.16 -10.88
C SER A 23 -16.57 5.56 -10.80
N ARG A 24 -17.46 5.74 -9.82
CA ARG A 24 -18.07 7.03 -9.45
C ARG A 24 -17.78 7.29 -7.96
N PRO A 25 -16.57 7.78 -7.62
CA PRO A 25 -16.17 7.98 -6.23
C PRO A 25 -17.10 8.91 -5.45
N ALA A 26 -17.61 9.95 -6.11
CA ALA A 26 -18.59 10.88 -5.52
C ALA A 26 -19.93 10.20 -5.13
N GLN A 27 -20.21 9.02 -5.67
CA GLN A 27 -21.40 8.22 -5.37
C GLN A 27 -21.06 6.98 -4.51
N GLY A 28 -19.81 6.86 -4.03
CA GLY A 28 -19.34 5.70 -3.26
C GLY A 28 -19.11 4.43 -4.09
N LEU A 29 -19.26 4.49 -5.41
CA LEU A 29 -19.02 3.37 -6.31
C LEU A 29 -17.56 3.38 -6.73
N ILE A 30 -16.73 2.59 -6.06
CA ILE A 30 -15.31 2.46 -6.38
C ILE A 30 -14.96 0.99 -6.57
N ALA A 31 -14.28 0.70 -7.67
CA ALA A 31 -13.72 -0.62 -7.94
C ALA A 31 -12.41 -0.43 -8.69
N GLY A 32 -11.48 -1.36 -8.54
CA GLY A 32 -10.18 -1.25 -9.19
C GLY A 32 -9.11 -2.08 -8.50
N LEU A 33 -7.91 -1.50 -8.44
CA LEU A 33 -6.73 -2.18 -7.92
C LEU A 33 -5.88 -1.22 -7.09
N ILE A 34 -5.41 -1.71 -5.94
CA ILE A 34 -4.40 -1.04 -5.13
C ILE A 34 -3.07 -1.77 -5.29
N GLU A 35 -2.00 -1.02 -5.53
CA GLU A 35 -0.64 -1.55 -5.68
C GLU A 35 0.26 -0.97 -4.60
N HIS A 36 0.98 -1.82 -3.87
CA HIS A 36 1.97 -1.41 -2.89
C HIS A 36 3.30 -1.09 -3.56
N VAL A 37 3.79 0.14 -3.40
CA VAL A 37 4.95 0.64 -4.16
C VAL A 37 6.24 -0.10 -3.81
N ALA A 38 6.43 -0.50 -2.55
CA ALA A 38 7.67 -1.17 -2.14
C ALA A 38 7.73 -2.64 -2.55
N THR A 39 6.60 -3.36 -2.59
CA THR A 39 6.57 -4.80 -2.92
C THR A 39 6.11 -5.09 -4.34
N GLY A 40 5.44 -4.14 -5.01
CA GLY A 40 4.77 -4.35 -6.29
C GLY A 40 3.49 -5.20 -6.17
N GLU A 41 3.10 -5.59 -4.95
CA GLU A 41 1.92 -6.40 -4.72
C GLU A 41 0.65 -5.64 -5.11
N SER A 42 -0.25 -6.31 -5.80
CA SER A 42 -1.44 -5.72 -6.40
C SER A 42 -2.69 -6.48 -5.95
N VAL A 43 -3.64 -5.77 -5.34
CA VAL A 43 -4.86 -6.34 -4.78
C VAL A 43 -6.08 -5.67 -5.44
N PRO A 44 -6.97 -6.43 -6.11
CA PRO A 44 -8.22 -5.90 -6.62
C PRO A 44 -9.21 -5.60 -5.48
N PHE A 45 -10.12 -4.66 -5.71
CA PHE A 45 -11.23 -4.35 -4.82
C PHE A 45 -12.46 -3.96 -5.63
N ASP A 46 -13.65 -4.35 -5.17
CA ASP A 46 -14.93 -4.01 -5.82
C ASP A 46 -15.73 -2.94 -5.07
N ASP A 47 -15.30 -2.62 -3.85
CA ASP A 47 -15.94 -1.63 -2.98
C ASP A 47 -14.92 -1.01 -2.00
N ALA A 48 -15.37 0.00 -1.26
CA ALA A 48 -14.54 0.70 -0.29
C ALA A 48 -14.13 -0.15 0.92
N ALA A 49 -14.95 -1.12 1.33
CA ALA A 49 -14.62 -1.98 2.47
C ALA A 49 -13.47 -2.92 2.12
N GLN A 50 -13.47 -3.48 0.91
CA GLN A 50 -12.37 -4.30 0.40
C GLN A 50 -11.07 -3.51 0.27
N LEU A 51 -11.14 -2.27 -0.24
CA LEU A 51 -9.98 -1.38 -0.32
C LEU A 51 -9.36 -1.13 1.07
N VAL A 52 -10.20 -0.80 2.06
CA VAL A 52 -9.74 -0.56 3.44
C VAL A 52 -9.16 -1.83 4.05
N ALA A 53 -9.78 -3.00 3.82
CA ALA A 53 -9.26 -4.27 4.30
C ALA A 53 -7.86 -4.57 3.74
N ALA A 54 -7.63 -4.32 2.44
CA ALA A 54 -6.32 -4.50 1.80
C ALA A 54 -5.26 -3.56 2.40
N LEU A 55 -5.61 -2.29 2.64
CA LEU A 55 -4.72 -1.32 3.28
C LEU A 55 -4.34 -1.75 4.71
N LEU A 56 -5.30 -2.21 5.50
CA LEU A 56 -5.06 -2.67 6.86
C LEU A 56 -4.17 -3.93 6.89
N ALA A 57 -4.35 -4.85 5.95
CA ALA A 57 -3.50 -6.03 5.84
C ALA A 57 -2.03 -5.68 5.53
N HIS A 58 -1.80 -4.74 4.61
CA HIS A 58 -0.44 -4.25 4.32
C HIS A 58 0.17 -3.50 5.52
N ALA A 59 -0.59 -2.61 6.16
CA ALA A 59 -0.11 -1.86 7.32
C ALA A 59 0.23 -2.75 8.51
N ALA A 60 -0.55 -3.82 8.75
CA ALA A 60 -0.25 -4.80 9.78
C ALA A 60 1.04 -5.59 9.49
N THR A 61 1.27 -5.93 8.22
CA THR A 61 2.50 -6.60 7.78
C THR A 61 3.73 -5.69 7.99
N ASP A 62 3.64 -4.42 7.61
CA ASP A 62 4.73 -3.46 7.79
C ASP A 62 5.04 -3.18 9.28
N ALA A 63 4.01 -3.02 10.11
CA ALA A 63 4.16 -2.84 11.54
C ALA A 63 4.87 -4.05 12.19
N ALA A 64 4.55 -5.27 11.75
CA ALA A 64 5.21 -6.50 12.21
C ALA A 64 6.68 -6.59 11.75
N GLN A 65 7.03 -6.05 10.59
CA GLN A 65 8.41 -6.02 10.10
C GLN A 65 9.24 -4.97 10.84
N SER A 66 8.68 -3.78 11.05
CA SER A 66 9.33 -2.68 11.78
C SER A 66 9.65 -3.03 13.24
N CYS A 67 8.77 -3.78 13.93
CA CYS A 67 9.04 -4.23 15.29
C CYS A 67 10.11 -5.32 15.37
N HIS A 68 10.33 -6.09 14.30
CA HIS A 68 11.37 -7.11 14.26
C HIS A 68 12.77 -6.51 14.04
N GLN A 69 12.87 -5.38 13.34
CA GLN A 69 14.14 -4.75 12.98
C GLN A 69 14.79 -3.96 14.14
N THR A 70 14.00 -3.50 15.11
CA THR A 70 14.49 -2.80 16.31
C THR A 70 15.07 -3.72 17.39
N ARG A 71 15.06 -5.04 17.18
CA ARG A 71 15.57 -6.04 18.15
C ARG A 71 16.97 -6.59 17.81
N GLY A 72 17.62 -6.05 16.79
CA GLY A 72 18.89 -6.55 16.25
C GLY A 72 20.03 -5.53 16.26
N GLU A 73 20.38 -4.98 17.42
CA GLU A 73 21.73 -4.40 17.64
C GLU A 73 22.44 -5.22 18.73
N PRO A 74 23.38 -6.11 18.38
CA PRO A 74 24.43 -6.51 19.30
C PRO A 74 25.65 -5.59 19.10
N SER A 75 26.08 -4.98 20.20
CA SER A 75 27.34 -4.25 20.37
C SER A 75 28.58 -5.14 20.23
#